data_AF-A0A662SQW7-F1
#
_entry.id   AF-A0A662SQW7-F1
#
_cell.length_a   1.000
_cell.length_b   1.000
_cell.length_c   1.000
_cell.angle_alpha   90.00
_cell.angle_beta   90.00
_cell.angle_gamma   90.00
#
_symmetry.space_group_name_H-M   'P 1'
#
loop_
_entity.id
_entity.type
_entity.pdbx_description
1 polymer ?
#
loop_
_entity_poly.entity_id
_entity_poly.type
_entity_poly.pdbx_seq_one_letter_code
_entity_poly.pdbx_strand_id
1 'polypeptide(L)'
;MLSEERSEIDIILKESRKLKDIMEGSRYSNGILADYLDYAGRNLDKETRQFLENIEVLGERDLISLKEKGLDLLVEDDPYLVYYWPALLPRLFLKLVHMFGYPTLMVSESRTTWFYYIFKYKNHIIELRDRKGSLFFVHMTIHPIGKEKETQPQEGAEEVLKEFAEELIWIAMNVTPLNYGGIVIDL
;
A
#
# COMPACT_ATOMS: atom_id res chain seq x y z
N MET A 1 15.81 27.29 -17.65
CA MET A 1 14.73 26.84 -16.75
C MET A 1 14.81 25.33 -16.72
N LEU A 2 15.45 24.78 -15.68
CA LEU A 2 15.50 23.34 -15.47
C LEU A 2 14.07 22.91 -15.09
N SER A 3 13.49 21.98 -15.84
CA SER A 3 12.29 21.29 -15.39
C SER A 3 12.61 20.66 -14.03
N GLU A 4 11.88 21.03 -12.98
CA GLU A 4 11.92 20.27 -11.73
C GLU A 4 11.61 18.81 -12.08
N GLU A 5 12.64 17.94 -12.08
CA GLU A 5 12.44 16.50 -12.01
C GLU A 5 11.65 16.26 -10.73
N ARG A 6 10.36 15.95 -10.90
CA ARG A 6 9.44 15.83 -9.77
C ARG A 6 9.70 14.49 -9.12
N SER A 7 10.24 14.54 -7.92
CA SER A 7 10.39 13.35 -7.07
C SER A 7 9.05 12.67 -6.85
N GLU A 8 9.03 11.33 -6.95
CA GLU A 8 7.81 10.54 -6.78
C GLU A 8 7.28 10.68 -5.34
N ILE A 9 8.17 10.65 -4.35
CA ILE A 9 7.83 10.93 -2.95
C ILE A 9 7.15 12.30 -2.81
N ASP A 10 7.65 13.34 -3.50
CA ASP A 10 7.04 14.68 -3.43
C ASP A 10 5.65 14.73 -4.06
N ILE A 11 5.42 13.97 -5.12
CA ILE A 11 4.09 13.84 -5.74
C ILE A 11 3.13 13.19 -4.72
N ILE A 12 3.50 12.04 -4.15
CA ILE A 12 2.68 11.29 -3.20
C ILE A 12 2.34 12.14 -1.97
N LEU A 13 3.35 12.78 -1.35
CA LEU A 13 3.16 13.60 -0.15
C LEU A 13 2.28 14.83 -0.41
N LYS A 14 2.46 15.48 -1.58
CA LYS A 14 1.67 16.65 -1.96
C LYS A 14 0.20 16.29 -2.15
N GLU A 15 -0.11 15.19 -2.82
CA GLU A 15 -1.49 14.73 -3.02
C GLU A 15 -2.13 14.28 -1.71
N SER A 16 -1.39 13.55 -0.86
CA SER A 16 -1.83 13.16 0.49
C SER A 16 -2.29 14.34 1.34
N ARG A 17 -1.49 15.40 1.41
CA ARG A 17 -1.81 16.60 2.19
C ARG A 17 -3.06 17.33 1.68
N LYS A 18 -3.17 17.51 0.36
CA LYS A 18 -4.35 18.14 -0.25
C LYS A 18 -5.65 17.41 0.11
N LEU A 19 -5.62 16.08 0.14
CA LEU A 19 -6.81 15.29 0.43
C LEU A 19 -7.13 15.23 1.93
N LYS A 20 -6.13 15.29 2.80
CA LYS A 20 -6.34 15.44 4.25
C LYS A 20 -6.98 16.76 4.63
N ASP A 21 -6.60 17.85 3.98
CA ASP A 21 -7.22 19.16 4.19
C ASP A 21 -8.71 19.18 3.77
N ILE A 22 -9.13 18.27 2.88
CA ILE A 22 -10.51 18.10 2.44
C ILE A 22 -11.30 17.17 3.39
N MET A 23 -10.63 16.24 4.06
CA MET A 23 -11.24 15.19 4.88
C MET A 23 -10.95 15.41 6.36
N GLU A 24 -11.64 16.37 6.96
CA GLU A 24 -11.67 16.57 8.42
C GLU A 24 -12.14 15.27 9.12
N GLY A 25 -11.26 14.60 9.88
CA GLY A 25 -11.69 13.80 11.03
C GLY A 25 -11.48 12.27 11.01
N SER A 26 -10.91 11.65 9.97
CA SER A 26 -10.63 10.20 10.05
C SER A 26 -9.31 9.92 10.78
N ARG A 27 -9.39 9.64 12.10
CA ARG A 27 -8.26 9.15 12.91
C ARG A 27 -8.28 7.62 12.94
N TYR A 28 -7.70 6.98 11.93
CA TYR A 28 -7.37 5.56 12.00
C TYR A 28 -5.84 5.41 11.97
N SER A 29 -5.27 4.73 12.96
CA SER A 29 -3.83 4.71 13.25
C SER A 29 -3.15 3.43 12.77
N ASN A 30 -1.83 3.52 12.56
CA ASN A 30 -0.96 2.46 12.03
C ASN A 30 -0.76 1.23 12.96
N GLY A 31 -1.53 1.07 14.05
CA GLY A 31 -1.45 -0.09 14.96
C GLY A 31 -2.33 -1.29 14.57
N ILE A 32 -3.11 -1.16 13.48
CA ILE A 32 -4.22 -2.08 13.20
C ILE A 32 -3.77 -3.49 12.83
N LEU A 33 -2.60 -3.67 12.20
CA LEU A 33 -2.13 -5.00 11.80
C LEU A 33 -1.70 -5.86 12.98
N ALA A 34 -1.00 -5.29 13.96
CA ALA A 34 -0.60 -6.02 15.16
C ALA A 34 -1.84 -6.46 15.96
N ASP A 35 -2.78 -5.55 16.19
CA ASP A 35 -4.06 -5.84 16.86
C ASP A 35 -4.87 -6.89 16.07
N TYR A 36 -4.86 -6.80 14.74
CA TYR A 36 -5.50 -7.76 13.85
C TYR A 36 -4.89 -9.16 14.01
N LEU A 37 -3.57 -9.28 13.98
CA LEU A 37 -2.88 -10.57 14.13
C LEU A 37 -3.09 -11.17 15.52
N ASP A 38 -3.13 -10.36 16.57
CA ASP A 38 -3.39 -10.83 17.93
C ASP A 38 -4.82 -11.39 18.08
N TYR A 39 -5.81 -10.72 17.46
CA TYR A 39 -7.21 -11.12 17.49
C TYR A 39 -7.53 -12.30 16.55
N ALA A 40 -7.14 -12.19 15.28
CA ALA A 40 -7.56 -13.08 14.20
C ALA A 40 -6.49 -14.11 13.81
N GLY A 41 -5.21 -13.90 14.18
CA GLY A 41 -4.09 -14.66 13.64
C GLY A 41 -4.10 -16.16 13.89
N ARG A 42 -4.86 -16.63 14.90
CA ARG A 42 -5.06 -18.08 15.14
C ARG A 42 -6.01 -18.75 14.16
N ASN A 43 -6.88 -17.96 13.52
CA ASN A 43 -7.90 -18.42 12.57
C ASN A 43 -7.47 -18.24 11.11
N LEU A 44 -6.31 -17.65 10.87
CA LEU A 44 -5.70 -17.55 9.55
C LEU A 44 -5.01 -18.87 9.20
N ASP A 45 -5.03 -19.24 7.93
CA ASP A 45 -4.14 -20.27 7.43
C ASP A 45 -2.67 -19.80 7.57
N LYS A 46 -1.76 -20.77 7.52
CA LYS A 46 -0.34 -20.53 7.77
C LYS A 46 0.27 -19.55 6.76
N GLU A 47 -0.13 -19.64 5.49
CA GLU A 47 0.42 -18.84 4.40
C GLU A 47 -0.01 -17.37 4.56
N THR A 48 -1.31 -17.13 4.72
CA THR A 48 -1.87 -15.79 5.00
C THR A 48 -1.23 -15.17 6.24
N ARG A 49 -1.08 -15.94 7.32
CA ARG A 49 -0.46 -15.42 8.55
C ARG A 49 1.00 -15.02 8.32
N GLN A 50 1.78 -15.88 7.66
CA GLN A 50 3.18 -15.59 7.35
C GLN A 50 3.34 -14.38 6.44
N PHE A 51 2.45 -14.23 5.45
CA PHE A 51 2.40 -13.04 4.61
C PHE A 51 2.17 -11.77 5.44
N LEU A 52 1.15 -11.76 6.30
CA LEU A 52 0.79 -10.62 7.15
C LEU A 52 1.85 -10.30 8.22
N GLU A 53 2.63 -11.27 8.69
CA GLU A 53 3.73 -11.03 9.62
C GLU A 53 4.95 -10.37 8.95
N ASN A 54 5.04 -10.41 7.61
CA ASN A 54 6.17 -9.88 6.83
C ASN A 54 5.84 -8.60 6.03
N ILE A 55 4.66 -8.00 6.27
CA ILE A 55 4.19 -6.80 5.59
C ILE A 55 4.13 -5.62 6.56
N GLU A 56 4.49 -4.45 6.07
CA GLU A 56 4.36 -3.18 6.79
C GLU A 56 3.71 -2.15 5.86
N VAL A 57 2.84 -1.30 6.39
CA VAL A 57 2.23 -0.19 5.62
C VAL A 57 3.05 1.06 5.89
N LEU A 58 3.61 1.65 4.84
CA LEU A 58 4.38 2.87 4.92
C LEU A 58 3.47 4.11 4.90
N GLY A 59 3.73 5.04 5.80
CA GLY A 59 3.02 6.32 5.89
C GLY A 59 3.90 7.51 5.49
N GLU A 60 3.36 8.72 5.68
CA GLU A 60 4.07 9.97 5.34
C GLU A 60 5.44 10.10 6.04
N ARG A 61 5.55 9.65 7.30
CA ARG A 61 6.81 9.75 8.06
C ARG A 61 7.92 8.91 7.43
N ASP A 62 7.59 7.73 6.91
CA ASP A 62 8.54 6.84 6.27
C ASP A 62 9.05 7.44 4.96
N LEU A 63 8.13 8.01 4.17
CA LEU A 63 8.47 8.72 2.93
C LEU A 63 9.34 9.97 3.18
N ILE A 64 9.02 10.75 4.22
CA ILE A 64 9.84 11.89 4.63
C ILE A 64 11.24 11.43 5.02
N SER A 65 11.36 10.32 5.77
CA SER A 65 12.66 9.78 6.18
C SER A 65 13.50 9.30 4.99
N LEU A 66 12.89 8.72 3.95
CA LEU A 66 13.58 8.37 2.71
C LEU A 66 14.12 9.62 2.01
N LYS A 67 13.29 10.65 1.89
CA LYS A 67 13.68 11.92 1.28
C LYS A 67 14.84 12.61 2.02
N GLU A 68 14.79 12.63 3.36
CA GLU A 68 15.87 13.20 4.18
C GLU A 68 17.21 12.49 3.98
N LYS A 69 17.20 11.23 3.53
CA LYS A 69 18.39 10.46 3.16
C LYS A 69 18.83 10.67 1.71
N GLY A 70 18.16 11.56 0.96
CA GLY A 70 18.43 11.81 -0.45
C GLY A 70 17.96 10.69 -1.38
N LEU A 71 16.96 9.91 -0.94
CA LEU A 71 16.38 8.80 -1.69
C LEU A 71 15.00 9.16 -2.23
N ASP A 72 14.64 8.53 -3.33
CA ASP A 72 13.35 8.58 -3.98
C ASP A 72 12.87 7.17 -4.34
N LEU A 73 11.68 7.08 -4.93
CA LEU A 73 11.02 5.85 -5.33
C LEU A 73 10.76 5.84 -6.84
N LEU A 74 10.60 4.62 -7.38
CA LEU A 74 10.15 4.32 -8.73
C LEU A 74 11.22 4.60 -9.80
N VAL A 75 11.63 3.55 -10.51
CA VAL A 75 12.49 3.66 -11.70
C VAL A 75 11.71 3.31 -12.97
N GLU A 76 12.23 3.67 -14.15
CA GLU A 76 11.50 3.58 -15.43
C GLU A 76 11.05 2.15 -15.77
N ASP A 77 11.86 1.15 -15.43
CA ASP A 77 11.63 -0.26 -15.75
C ASP A 77 11.02 -1.06 -14.59
N ASP A 78 10.52 -0.41 -13.53
CA ASP A 78 9.92 -1.12 -12.40
C ASP A 78 8.70 -1.97 -12.85
N PRO A 79 8.62 -3.23 -12.41
CA PRO A 79 7.53 -4.10 -12.82
C PRO A 79 6.20 -3.63 -12.22
N TYR A 80 5.13 -3.84 -12.97
CA TYR A 80 3.77 -3.59 -12.50
C TYR A 80 2.81 -4.69 -12.98
N LEU A 81 1.76 -4.93 -12.21
CA LEU A 81 0.67 -5.84 -12.53
C LEU A 81 -0.65 -5.08 -12.49
N VAL A 82 -1.53 -5.38 -13.44
CA VAL A 82 -2.87 -4.79 -13.52
C VAL A 82 -3.92 -5.87 -13.61
N TYR A 83 -4.87 -5.84 -12.68
CA TYR A 83 -6.01 -6.75 -12.67
C TYR A 83 -7.30 -5.98 -12.87
N TYR A 84 -8.02 -6.29 -13.94
CA TYR A 84 -9.35 -5.72 -14.20
C TYR A 84 -10.43 -6.54 -13.50
N TRP A 85 -10.68 -6.24 -12.22
CA TRP A 85 -11.68 -6.93 -11.41
C TRP A 85 -12.52 -5.97 -10.56
N PRO A 86 -13.47 -5.23 -11.17
CA PRO A 86 -14.27 -4.24 -10.46
C PRO A 86 -15.11 -4.85 -9.33
N ALA A 87 -15.54 -6.11 -9.45
CA ALA A 87 -16.30 -6.81 -8.41
C ALA A 87 -15.46 -7.16 -7.16
N LEU A 88 -14.14 -7.29 -7.30
CA LEU A 88 -13.24 -7.63 -6.20
C LEU A 88 -12.84 -6.39 -5.39
N LEU A 89 -12.82 -5.21 -6.02
CA LEU A 89 -12.34 -3.96 -5.40
C LEU A 89 -13.04 -3.63 -4.07
N PRO A 90 -14.39 -3.68 -3.93
CA PRO A 90 -15.03 -3.38 -2.65
C PRO A 90 -14.66 -4.38 -1.56
N ARG A 91 -14.56 -5.66 -1.91
CA ARG A 91 -14.23 -6.74 -0.96
C ARG A 91 -12.78 -6.63 -0.50
N LEU A 92 -11.85 -6.39 -1.43
CA LEU A 92 -10.44 -6.16 -1.12
C LEU A 92 -10.30 -4.92 -0.23
N PHE A 93 -10.89 -3.79 -0.62
CA PHE A 93 -10.81 -2.55 0.15
C PHE A 93 -11.28 -2.74 1.59
N LEU A 94 -12.44 -3.38 1.80
CA LEU A 94 -12.95 -3.66 3.14
C LEU A 94 -11.94 -4.46 3.96
N LYS A 95 -11.36 -5.51 3.40
CA LYS A 95 -10.35 -6.33 4.08
C LYS A 95 -9.08 -5.55 4.39
N LEU A 96 -8.59 -4.73 3.46
CA LEU A 96 -7.43 -3.88 3.69
C LEU A 96 -7.68 -2.92 4.85
N VAL A 97 -8.85 -2.29 4.92
CA VAL A 97 -9.21 -1.39 6.03
C VAL A 97 -9.23 -2.14 7.37
N HIS A 98 -9.75 -3.37 7.41
CA HIS A 98 -9.81 -4.15 8.64
C HIS A 98 -8.46 -4.73 9.09
N MET A 99 -7.53 -4.99 8.17
CA MET A 99 -6.20 -5.53 8.50
C MET A 99 -5.16 -4.44 8.69
N PHE A 100 -5.23 -3.36 7.94
CA PHE A 100 -4.18 -2.34 7.83
C PHE A 100 -4.65 -0.94 8.22
N GLY A 101 -5.96 -0.75 8.40
CA GLY A 101 -6.56 0.56 8.59
C GLY A 101 -6.88 1.27 7.29
N TYR A 102 -7.58 2.41 7.43
CA TYR A 102 -7.77 3.30 6.29
C TYR A 102 -6.42 3.79 5.75
N PRO A 103 -6.29 3.93 4.42
CA PRO A 103 -5.03 4.36 3.83
C PRO A 103 -4.64 5.74 4.36
N THR A 104 -3.45 5.84 4.95
CA THR A 104 -2.96 7.09 5.53
C THR A 104 -2.38 8.04 4.49
N LEU A 105 -2.06 7.51 3.31
CA LEU A 105 -1.70 8.23 2.10
C LEU A 105 -2.93 8.29 1.22
N MET A 106 -3.39 9.51 0.96
CA MET A 106 -4.57 9.75 0.14
C MET A 106 -4.08 10.32 -1.19
N VAL A 107 -3.88 9.50 -2.20
CA VAL A 107 -3.47 9.98 -3.52
C VAL A 107 -4.66 9.81 -4.46
N SER A 108 -5.15 10.92 -5.01
CA SER A 108 -6.09 10.86 -6.13
C SER A 108 -5.51 11.65 -7.29
N GLU A 109 -4.82 10.98 -8.20
CA GLU A 109 -4.83 11.50 -9.55
C GLU A 109 -6.29 11.47 -10.02
N SER A 110 -6.93 12.63 -10.14
CA SER A 110 -8.25 12.83 -10.76
C SER A 110 -9.52 12.31 -10.05
N ARG A 111 -9.53 12.09 -8.72
CA ARG A 111 -10.72 11.57 -7.98
C ARG A 111 -11.19 10.17 -8.40
N THR A 112 -10.35 9.39 -9.10
CA THR A 112 -10.72 8.05 -9.62
C THR A 112 -10.10 6.88 -8.85
N THR A 113 -9.44 7.17 -7.73
CA THR A 113 -8.80 6.21 -6.84
C THR A 113 -9.52 6.26 -5.50
N TRP A 114 -10.02 5.11 -5.05
CA TRP A 114 -10.71 4.92 -3.79
C TRP A 114 -9.75 4.56 -2.64
N PHE A 115 -8.65 3.88 -2.94
CA PHE A 115 -7.61 3.57 -1.96
C PHE A 115 -6.21 3.53 -2.58
N TYR A 116 -5.24 3.90 -1.75
CA TYR A 116 -3.83 3.95 -2.10
C TYR A 116 -3.00 3.52 -0.89
N TYR A 117 -2.31 2.39 -0.99
CA TYR A 117 -1.41 1.89 0.05
C TYR A 117 0.00 1.76 -0.52
N ILE A 118 0.98 2.08 0.33
CA ILE A 118 2.38 1.72 0.08
C ILE A 118 2.75 0.69 1.11
N PHE A 119 3.20 -0.47 0.66
CA PHE A 119 3.63 -1.55 1.51
C PHE A 119 5.14 -1.73 1.41
N LYS A 120 5.74 -2.16 2.51
CA LYS A 120 7.04 -2.81 2.52
C LYS A 120 6.83 -4.30 2.75
N TYR A 121 7.36 -5.11 1.85
CA TYR A 121 7.26 -6.58 1.91
C TYR A 121 8.59 -7.19 1.46
N LYS A 122 9.21 -8.03 2.29
CA LYS A 122 10.53 -8.63 2.04
C LYS A 122 11.64 -7.63 1.65
N ASN A 123 11.60 -6.41 2.19
CA ASN A 123 12.48 -5.28 1.82
C ASN A 123 12.26 -4.68 0.42
N HIS A 124 11.14 -4.99 -0.23
CA HIS A 124 10.68 -4.29 -1.44
C HIS A 124 9.57 -3.32 -1.05
N ILE A 125 9.48 -2.20 -1.77
CA ILE A 125 8.36 -1.27 -1.64
C ILE A 125 7.38 -1.54 -2.78
N ILE A 126 6.11 -1.66 -2.45
CA ILE A 126 5.04 -1.99 -3.40
C ILE A 126 3.89 -1.01 -3.21
N GLU A 127 3.52 -0.35 -4.30
CA GLU A 127 2.31 0.44 -4.40
C GLU A 127 1.12 -0.47 -4.70
N LEU A 128 0.01 -0.26 -3.99
CA LEU A 128 -1.29 -0.82 -4.28
C LEU A 128 -2.32 0.30 -4.42
N ARG A 129 -2.93 0.43 -5.60
CA ARG A 129 -4.02 1.40 -5.82
C ARG A 129 -5.11 0.86 -6.71
N ASP A 130 -6.31 1.40 -6.58
CA ASP A 130 -7.33 1.28 -7.62
C ASP A 130 -7.30 2.47 -8.58
N ARG A 131 -7.63 2.21 -9.84
CA ARG A 131 -7.89 3.27 -10.83
C ARG A 131 -8.86 2.77 -11.88
N LYS A 132 -9.97 3.49 -12.08
CA LYS A 132 -10.98 3.20 -13.12
C LYS A 132 -11.48 1.74 -13.10
N GLY A 133 -11.68 1.17 -11.91
CA GLY A 133 -12.16 -0.21 -11.76
C GLY A 133 -11.11 -1.31 -11.95
N SER A 134 -9.82 -0.94 -12.06
CA SER A 134 -8.70 -1.89 -12.07
C SER A 134 -7.87 -1.75 -10.80
N LEU A 135 -7.25 -2.84 -10.39
CA LEU A 135 -6.27 -2.91 -9.31
C LEU A 135 -4.86 -2.87 -9.90
N PHE A 136 -4.04 -1.95 -9.42
CA PHE A 136 -2.65 -1.80 -9.82
C PHE A 136 -1.74 -2.19 -8.67
N PHE A 137 -0.77 -3.05 -8.97
CA PHE A 137 0.37 -3.34 -8.12
C PHE A 137 1.60 -2.83 -8.85
N VAL A 138 2.39 -1.96 -8.21
CA VAL A 138 3.60 -1.40 -8.81
C VAL A 138 4.74 -1.61 -7.83
N HIS A 139 5.82 -2.26 -8.26
CA HIS A 139 7.04 -2.27 -7.46
C HIS A 139 7.68 -0.88 -7.53
N MET A 140 8.25 -0.41 -6.42
CA MET A 140 8.88 0.90 -6.34
C MET A 140 10.31 0.74 -5.84
N THR A 141 11.26 0.69 -6.78
CA THR A 141 12.69 0.62 -6.44
C THR A 141 13.14 1.91 -5.77
N ILE A 142 13.84 1.78 -4.65
CA ILE A 142 14.46 2.93 -3.97
C ILE A 142 15.74 3.30 -4.73
N HIS A 143 15.89 4.58 -5.05
CA HIS A 143 17.08 5.09 -5.74
C HIS A 143 17.52 6.46 -5.21
N PRO A 144 18.78 6.89 -5.41
CA PRO A 144 19.18 8.26 -5.14
C PRO A 144 18.41 9.26 -6.02
N ILE A 145 18.09 10.43 -5.49
CA ILE A 145 17.40 11.49 -6.26
C ILE A 145 18.19 11.84 -7.53
N GLY A 146 17.50 11.95 -8.67
CA GLY A 146 18.09 12.26 -9.98
C GLY A 146 18.80 11.07 -10.66
N LYS A 147 18.56 9.85 -10.18
CA LYS A 147 19.13 8.60 -10.71
C LYS A 147 18.07 7.63 -11.23
N GLU A 148 16.84 8.07 -11.53
CA GLU A 148 15.76 7.15 -11.91
C GLU A 148 16.09 6.38 -13.20
N LYS A 149 16.77 7.01 -14.15
CA LYS A 149 17.14 6.40 -15.44
C LYS A 149 18.43 5.58 -15.40
N GLU A 150 19.24 5.77 -14.37
CA GLU A 150 20.51 5.07 -14.20
C GLU A 150 20.37 3.84 -13.29
N THR A 151 19.27 3.76 -12.53
CA THR A 151 19.04 2.70 -11.55
C THR A 151 18.18 1.62 -12.16
N GLN A 152 18.64 0.37 -12.10
CA GLN A 152 17.86 -0.78 -12.51
C GLN A 152 16.86 -1.17 -11.41
N PRO A 153 15.74 -1.82 -11.77
CA PRO A 153 14.82 -2.39 -10.78
C PRO A 153 15.56 -3.26 -9.75
N GLN A 154 15.09 -3.22 -8.50
CA GLN A 154 15.65 -4.02 -7.42
C GLN A 154 15.64 -5.52 -7.77
N GLU A 155 16.72 -6.24 -7.46
CA GLU A 155 16.81 -7.69 -7.68
C GLU A 155 15.62 -8.42 -7.02
N GLY A 156 14.92 -9.25 -7.78
CA GLY A 156 13.72 -9.97 -7.33
C GLY A 156 12.42 -9.17 -7.36
N ALA A 157 12.42 -7.93 -7.91
CA ALA A 157 11.24 -7.07 -7.94
C ALA A 157 10.03 -7.73 -8.59
N GLU A 158 10.21 -8.44 -9.71
CA GLU A 158 9.11 -9.07 -10.43
C GLU A 158 8.52 -10.27 -9.66
N GLU A 159 9.38 -11.14 -9.11
CA GLU A 159 8.97 -12.30 -8.33
C GLU A 159 8.25 -11.89 -7.05
N VAL A 160 8.81 -10.93 -6.32
CA VAL A 160 8.22 -10.43 -5.07
C VAL A 160 6.90 -9.70 -5.33
N LEU A 161 6.79 -8.95 -6.43
CA LEU A 161 5.54 -8.29 -6.82
C LEU A 161 4.44 -9.31 -7.15
N LYS A 162 4.77 -10.39 -7.88
CA LYS A 162 3.83 -11.47 -8.21
C LYS A 162 3.36 -12.18 -6.94
N GLU A 163 4.28 -12.59 -6.08
CA GLU A 163 3.95 -13.22 -4.79
C GLU A 163 3.04 -12.32 -3.96
N PHE A 164 3.39 -11.04 -3.82
CA PHE A 164 2.59 -10.07 -3.08
C PHE A 164 1.17 -9.91 -3.64
N ALA A 165 1.04 -9.81 -4.97
CA ALA A 165 -0.25 -9.69 -5.62
C ALA A 165 -1.09 -10.96 -5.45
N GLU A 166 -0.48 -12.14 -5.59
CA GLU A 166 -1.15 -13.43 -5.39
C GLU A 166 -1.67 -13.59 -3.96
N GLU A 167 -0.87 -13.25 -2.96
CA GLU A 167 -1.27 -13.30 -1.53
C GLU A 167 -2.42 -12.33 -1.23
N LEU A 168 -2.37 -11.08 -1.72
CA LEU A 168 -3.48 -10.15 -1.53
C LEU A 168 -4.75 -10.55 -2.26
N ILE A 169 -4.63 -11.13 -3.47
CA ILE A 169 -5.78 -11.66 -4.21
C ILE A 169 -6.35 -12.88 -3.47
N TRP A 170 -5.50 -13.78 -2.98
CA TRP A 170 -5.90 -14.93 -2.17
C TRP A 170 -6.68 -14.48 -0.94
N ILE A 171 -6.14 -13.51 -0.19
CA ILE A 171 -6.84 -12.88 0.92
C ILE A 171 -8.17 -12.31 0.45
N ALA A 172 -8.22 -11.55 -0.64
CA ALA A 172 -9.47 -10.97 -1.14
C ALA A 172 -10.55 -12.04 -1.41
N MET A 173 -10.15 -13.17 -1.99
CA MET A 173 -11.04 -14.25 -2.42
C MET A 173 -11.52 -15.15 -1.28
N ASN A 174 -10.69 -15.39 -0.26
CA ASN A 174 -10.96 -16.37 0.80
C ASN A 174 -11.78 -15.80 1.97
N VAL A 175 -12.15 -16.65 2.92
CA VAL A 175 -12.75 -16.22 4.18
C VAL A 175 -11.62 -15.69 5.07
N THR A 176 -11.68 -14.41 5.40
CA THR A 176 -10.68 -13.72 6.23
C THR A 176 -11.44 -13.05 7.35
N PRO A 177 -11.10 -13.30 8.63
CA PRO A 177 -11.75 -12.60 9.74
C PRO A 177 -11.60 -11.08 9.56
N LEU A 178 -12.68 -10.34 9.82
CA LEU A 178 -12.67 -8.88 9.76
C LEU A 178 -12.63 -8.34 11.19
N ASN A 179 -11.75 -7.39 11.46
CA ASN A 179 -11.63 -6.76 12.76
C ASN A 179 -12.61 -5.59 12.87
N TYR A 180 -13.83 -5.86 13.34
CA TYR A 180 -14.85 -4.82 13.53
C TYR A 180 -14.61 -3.91 14.73
N GLY A 181 -13.48 -4.06 15.43
CA GLY A 181 -13.33 -3.62 16.81
C GLY A 181 -14.28 -4.44 17.68
N GLY A 182 -13.83 -4.82 18.88
CA GLY A 182 -14.72 -5.43 19.85
C GLY A 182 -15.84 -4.47 20.26
N ILE A 183 -16.90 -4.34 19.46
CA ILE A 183 -18.21 -4.03 20.01
C ILE A 183 -18.60 -5.30 20.73
N VAL A 184 -18.28 -5.35 22.02
CA VAL A 184 -19.07 -6.15 22.96
C VAL A 184 -20.48 -5.58 22.85
N ILE A 185 -21.33 -6.24 22.06
CA ILE A 185 -22.77 -6.06 22.22
C ILE A 185 -23.09 -6.88 23.46
N ASP A 186 -23.12 -6.23 24.61
CA ASP A 186 -23.80 -6.79 25.78
C ASP A 186 -25.28 -6.96 25.37
N LEU A 187 -25.67 -8.22 25.14
CA LEU A 187 -27.06 -8.64 24.95
C LEU A 187 -27.70 -8.92 26.32
#